data_AF-A0A3R9TVR1-F1
#
_entry.id   AF-A0A3R9TVR1-F1
#
_cell.length_a   1.000
_cell.length_b   1.000
_cell.length_c   1.000
_cell.angle_alpha   90.00
_cell.angle_beta   90.00
_cell.angle_gamma   90.00
#
_symmetry.space_group_name_H-M   'P 1'
#
loop_
_entity.id
_entity.type
_entity.pdbx_description
1 polymer ?
#
loop_
_entity_poly.entity_id
_entity_poly.type
_entity_poly.pdbx_seq_one_letter_code
_entity_poly.pdbx_strand_id
1 'polypeptide(L)'
;LIFHLNRAHRRLMKQEQLCACVQVMLYEKTDKPPYKKVTSQAIGLHYATDDLCILTKAAMQQIDVLYKENKSYIKIGVLFCALHARQQHIDDLWQPLELIHQRQQLMETLGTVRKRFGNHYLQVGYHSRNPSWQMKQCHRSKNYLTRWNEMLTIEDAYTPVTQNT
;
A
#
# COMPACT_ATOMS: atom_id res chain seq x y z
N LEU A 1 0.60 -4.09 7.11
CA LEU A 1 1.66 -3.07 6.98
C LEU A 1 1.85 -2.61 5.53
N ILE A 2 2.29 -3.51 4.64
CA ILE A 2 2.79 -3.20 3.29
C ILE A 2 1.79 -2.42 2.43
N PHE A 3 0.51 -2.75 2.51
CA PHE A 3 -0.55 -2.00 1.84
C PHE A 3 -0.58 -0.51 2.25
N HIS A 4 -0.52 -0.23 3.56
CA HIS A 4 -0.53 1.13 4.08
C HIS A 4 0.75 1.88 3.73
N LEU A 5 1.90 1.20 3.77
CA LEU A 5 3.18 1.76 3.38
C LEU A 5 3.20 2.15 1.90
N ASN A 6 2.76 1.27 1.00
CA ASN A 6 2.62 1.58 -0.43
C ASN A 6 1.66 2.75 -0.68
N ARG A 7 0.59 2.86 0.11
CA ARG A 7 -0.33 4.00 0.02
C ARG A 7 0.32 5.31 0.47
N ALA A 8 1.09 5.29 1.55
CA ALA A 8 1.84 6.46 2.02
C ALA A 8 2.94 6.86 1.03
N HIS A 9 3.71 5.90 0.53
CA HIS A 9 4.77 6.13 -0.45
C HIS A 9 4.25 6.73 -1.76
N ARG A 10 3.05 6.35 -2.22
CA ARG A 10 2.43 7.03 -3.37
C ARG A 10 2.19 8.51 -3.14
N ARG A 11 1.82 8.91 -1.92
CA ARG A 11 1.63 10.33 -1.58
C ARG A 11 2.98 11.04 -1.53
N LEU A 12 3.98 10.40 -0.91
CA LEU A 12 5.36 10.89 -0.86
C LEU A 12 5.91 11.18 -2.27
N MET A 13 5.76 10.23 -3.20
CA MET A 13 6.18 10.38 -4.60
C MET A 13 5.40 11.48 -5.33
N LYS A 14 4.08 11.55 -5.15
CA LYS A 14 3.25 12.59 -5.77
C LYS A 14 3.63 14.00 -5.28
N GLN A 15 4.09 14.11 -4.04
CA GLN A 15 4.51 15.37 -3.42
C GLN A 15 6.00 15.65 -3.63
N GLU A 16 6.73 14.80 -4.36
CA GLU A 16 8.17 14.92 -4.59
C GLU A 16 8.98 15.12 -3.30
N GLN A 17 8.64 14.33 -2.27
CA GLN A 17 9.27 14.41 -0.96
C GLN A 17 10.19 13.22 -0.68
N LEU A 18 11.19 13.42 0.16
CA LEU A 18 12.04 12.41 0.76
C LEU A 18 11.68 12.24 2.23
N CYS A 19 11.84 11.04 2.77
CA CYS A 19 11.54 10.75 4.18
C CYS A 19 12.82 10.34 4.90
N ALA A 20 13.07 10.94 6.07
CA ALA A 20 14.22 10.58 6.93
C ALA A 20 13.82 9.77 8.17
N CYS A 21 12.53 9.63 8.48
CA CYS A 21 12.08 8.87 9.64
C CYS A 21 10.76 8.14 9.36
N VAL A 22 10.69 6.85 9.65
CA VAL A 22 9.48 6.05 9.49
C VAL A 22 8.95 5.67 10.87
N GLN A 23 7.69 6.00 11.15
CA GLN A 23 7.00 5.62 12.37
C GLN A 23 5.89 4.62 12.07
N VAL A 24 5.92 3.50 12.78
CA VAL A 24 4.88 2.47 12.72
C VAL A 24 4.08 2.49 14.02
N MET A 25 2.76 2.41 13.89
CA MET A 25 1.81 2.45 15.00
C MET A 25 0.97 1.18 14.98
N LEU A 26 0.94 0.44 16.09
CA LEU A 26 0.05 -0.69 16.30
C LEU A 26 -1.04 -0.31 17.28
N TYR A 27 -2.28 -0.57 16.89
CA TYR A 27 -3.45 -0.38 17.75
C TYR A 27 -3.87 -1.74 18.28
N GLU A 28 -3.76 -1.90 19.60
CA GLU A 28 -4.22 -3.04 20.37
C GLU A 28 -5.66 -2.78 20.82
N LYS A 29 -6.51 -3.81 20.72
CA LYS A 29 -7.86 -3.79 21.29
C LYS A 29 -7.76 -3.96 22.79
N THR A 30 -8.49 -3.15 23.54
CA THR A 30 -8.56 -3.25 24.99
C THR A 30 -10.02 -3.25 25.41
N ASP A 31 -10.37 -4.00 26.46
CA ASP A 31 -11.76 -4.10 26.92
C ASP A 31 -12.19 -2.90 27.79
N LYS A 32 -11.23 -2.08 28.21
CA LYS A 32 -11.45 -0.86 29.00
C LYS A 32 -11.34 0.38 28.12
N PRO A 33 -12.11 1.45 28.39
CA PRO A 33 -11.97 2.74 27.71
C PRO A 33 -10.51 3.23 27.81
N PRO A 34 -9.90 3.75 26.72
CA PRO A 34 -10.48 4.18 25.45
C PRO A 34 -10.70 3.06 24.39
N TYR A 35 -10.75 1.78 24.80
CA TYR A 35 -10.95 0.57 23.98
C TYR A 35 -9.87 0.26 22.95
N LYS A 36 -8.90 1.15 22.82
CA LYS A 36 -7.77 1.05 21.91
C LYS A 36 -6.53 1.61 22.58
N LYS A 37 -5.48 0.80 22.68
CA LYS A 37 -4.17 1.24 23.12
C LYS A 37 -3.25 1.33 21.91
N VAL A 38 -2.58 2.48 21.73
CA VAL A 38 -1.59 2.64 20.65
C VAL A 38 -0.20 2.44 21.21
N THR A 39 0.60 1.65 20.50
CA THR A 39 2.05 1.57 20.71
C THR A 39 2.71 1.96 19.40
N SER A 40 3.68 2.85 19.45
CA SER A 40 4.38 3.30 18.25
C SER A 40 5.87 3.28 18.46
N GLN A 41 6.60 2.97 17.41
CA GLN A 41 8.04 3.09 17.33
C GLN A 41 8.37 3.90 16.10
N ALA A 42 9.45 4.67 16.16
CA ALA A 42 9.98 5.41 15.04
C ALA A 42 11.43 4.99 14.83
N ILE A 43 11.83 4.87 13.57
CA ILE A 43 13.22 4.62 13.19
C ILE A 43 13.68 5.73 12.26
N GLY A 44 14.81 6.35 12.61
CA GLY A 44 15.52 7.25 11.72
C GLY A 44 16.24 6.47 10.63
N LEU A 45 16.21 6.99 9.42
CA LEU A 45 17.03 6.52 8.31
C LEU A 45 18.35 7.28 8.34
N HIS A 46 19.43 6.65 7.88
CA HIS A 46 20.74 7.31 7.80
C HIS A 46 20.70 8.54 6.88
N TYR A 47 19.94 8.43 5.78
CA TYR A 47 19.73 9.50 4.81
C TYR A 47 18.25 9.57 4.42
N ALA A 48 17.79 10.77 4.05
CA ALA A 48 16.43 10.96 3.56
C ALA A 48 16.26 10.23 2.22
N THR A 49 15.27 9.35 2.13
CA THR A 49 15.05 8.55 0.92
C THR A 49 13.56 8.36 0.65
N ASP A 50 13.24 8.14 -0.61
CA ASP A 50 11.94 7.69 -1.09
C ASP A 50 11.95 6.21 -1.50
N ASP A 51 13.10 5.51 -1.43
CA ASP A 51 13.21 4.12 -1.89
C ASP A 51 12.24 3.22 -1.12
N LEU A 52 11.28 2.66 -1.85
CA LEU A 52 10.24 1.81 -1.31
C LEU A 52 10.79 0.56 -0.61
N CYS A 53 11.91 0.00 -1.08
CA CYS A 53 12.55 -1.17 -0.49
C CYS A 53 13.15 -0.82 0.88
N ILE A 54 13.85 0.31 0.99
CA ILE A 54 14.46 0.78 2.25
C ILE A 54 13.36 1.11 3.25
N LEU A 55 12.34 1.86 2.83
CA LEU A 55 11.19 2.21 3.67
C LEU A 55 10.45 0.96 4.16
N THR A 56 10.26 -0.03 3.29
CA THR A 56 9.61 -1.30 3.65
C THR A 56 10.43 -2.09 4.67
N LYS A 57 11.75 -2.19 4.48
CA LYS A 57 12.65 -2.85 5.41
C LYS A 57 12.62 -2.17 6.79
N ALA A 58 12.74 -0.85 6.83
CA ALA A 58 12.71 -0.07 8.06
C ALA A 58 11.38 -0.21 8.82
N ALA A 59 10.26 -0.27 8.10
CA ALA A 59 8.95 -0.48 8.72
C ALA A 59 8.75 -1.91 9.22
N MET A 60 9.35 -2.91 8.57
CA MET A 60 9.25 -4.31 9.00
C MET A 60 10.08 -4.56 10.26
N GLN A 61 11.29 -3.99 10.34
CA GLN A 61 12.12 -4.04 11.55
C GLN A 61 11.41 -3.47 12.79
N GLN A 62 10.61 -2.40 12.61
CA GLN A 62 9.80 -1.87 13.71
C GLN A 62 8.68 -2.81 14.13
N ILE A 63 8.11 -3.57 13.19
CA ILE A 63 7.07 -4.54 13.52
C ILE A 63 7.63 -5.69 14.34
N ASP A 64 8.84 -6.15 14.04
CA ASP A 64 9.49 -7.23 14.80
C ASP A 64 9.66 -6.86 16.29
N VAL A 65 9.79 -5.56 16.59
CA VAL A 65 9.92 -5.04 17.97
C VAL A 65 8.56 -4.69 18.59
N LEU A 66 7.64 -4.12 17.82
CA LEU A 66 6.32 -3.68 18.30
C LEU A 66 5.34 -4.84 18.51
N TYR A 67 5.48 -5.89 17.72
CA TYR A 67 4.64 -7.07 17.81
C TYR A 67 4.93 -7.84 19.09
N LYS A 68 3.87 -8.20 19.82
CA LYS A 68 3.95 -9.06 21.00
C LYS A 68 2.89 -10.14 20.84
N GLU A 69 3.29 -11.36 21.17
CA GLU A 69 2.40 -12.51 21.19
C GLU A 69 1.25 -12.30 22.19
N ASN A 70 0.15 -13.02 21.96
CA ASN A 70 -1.06 -12.99 22.81
C ASN A 70 -1.77 -11.63 22.91
N LYS A 71 -1.56 -10.74 21.94
CA LYS A 71 -2.27 -9.45 21.83
C LYS A 71 -3.21 -9.41 20.64
N SER A 72 -4.38 -8.80 20.84
CA SER A 72 -5.35 -8.55 19.77
C SER A 72 -5.09 -7.20 19.10
N TYR A 73 -4.58 -7.22 17.87
CA TYR A 73 -4.35 -6.01 17.07
C TYR A 73 -5.53 -5.72 16.14
N ILE A 74 -5.94 -4.45 16.07
CA ILE A 74 -7.11 -4.01 15.26
C ILE A 74 -6.73 -3.12 14.08
N LYS A 75 -5.65 -2.36 14.18
CA LYS A 75 -5.24 -1.40 13.17
C LYS A 75 -3.73 -1.24 13.19
N ILE A 76 -3.19 -0.93 12.02
CA ILE A 76 -1.82 -0.50 11.84
C ILE A 76 -1.79 0.88 11.18
N GLY A 77 -0.92 1.75 11.65
CA GLY A 77 -0.61 3.03 11.06
C GLY A 77 0.84 3.05 10.59
N VAL A 78 1.11 3.72 9.47
CA VAL A 78 2.45 4.04 8.99
C VAL A 78 2.48 5.53 8.74
N LEU A 79 3.46 6.20 9.31
CA LEU A 79 3.68 7.64 9.19
C LEU A 79 5.11 7.87 8.70
N PHE A 80 5.24 8.72 7.68
CA PHE A 80 6.52 9.23 7.23
C PHE A 80 6.74 10.60 7.86
N CYS A 81 7.86 10.71 8.56
CA CYS A 81 8.29 11.86 9.35
C CYS A 81 9.58 12.43 8.76
N ALA A 82 9.94 13.64 9.20
CA ALA A 82 11.11 14.37 8.72
C ALA A 82 11.15 14.41 7.17
N LEU A 83 10.09 15.00 6.62
CA LEU A 83 9.90 15.11 5.17
C LEU A 83 10.70 16.29 4.63
N HIS A 84 11.45 16.04 3.56
CA HIS A 84 12.24 17.04 2.86
C HIS A 84 11.71 17.15 1.43
N ALA A 85 11.59 18.37 0.90
CA ALA A 85 11.28 18.55 -0.52
C ALA A 85 12.50 18.10 -1.34
N ARG A 86 12.31 17.22 -2.33
CA ARG A 86 13.41 16.68 -3.14
C ARG A 86 14.24 17.78 -3.79
N GLN A 87 13.57 18.83 -4.29
CA GLN A 87 14.19 19.95 -4.99
C GLN A 87 15.14 20.78 -4.09
N GLN A 88 14.93 20.74 -2.77
CA GLN A 88 15.71 21.50 -1.78
C GLN A 88 16.66 20.60 -0.98
N HIS A 89 16.65 19.29 -1.24
CA HIS A 89 17.51 18.36 -0.52
C HIS A 89 18.92 18.43 -1.09
N ILE A 90 19.89 18.59 -0.20
CA ILE A 90 21.31 18.55 -0.53
C ILE A 90 21.84 17.24 0.04
N ASP A 91 22.37 16.40 -0.85
CA ASP A 91 23.00 15.14 -0.47
C ASP A 91 24.30 15.41 0.29
N ASP A 92 24.60 14.55 1.27
CA ASP A 92 25.81 14.64 2.07
C ASP A 92 27.05 14.20 1.26
N LEU A 93 28.22 14.75 1.59
CA LEU A 93 29.48 14.54 0.87
C LEU A 93 29.87 13.06 0.74
N TRP A 94 29.49 12.25 1.74
CA TRP A 94 29.84 10.85 1.85
C TRP A 94 28.77 9.89 1.32
N GLN A 95 27.68 10.43 0.75
CA GLN A 95 26.65 9.59 0.16
C GLN A 95 27.09 8.97 -1.16
N PRO A 96 26.75 7.70 -1.43
CA PRO A 96 27.03 7.06 -2.71
C PRO A 96 26.06 7.59 -3.77
N LEU A 97 26.38 8.74 -4.37
CA LEU A 97 25.54 9.44 -5.36
C LEU A 97 25.11 8.56 -6.53
N GLU A 98 26.01 7.69 -7.01
CA GLU A 98 25.70 6.78 -8.13
C GLU A 98 24.63 5.75 -7.75
N LEU A 99 24.70 5.21 -6.53
CA LEU A 99 23.67 4.30 -6.03
C LEU A 99 22.34 5.04 -5.84
N ILE A 100 22.37 6.27 -5.32
CA ILE A 100 21.16 7.09 -5.15
C ILE A 100 20.49 7.32 -6.50
N HIS A 101 21.26 7.71 -7.52
CA HIS A 101 20.72 7.91 -8.87
C HIS A 101 20.12 6.63 -9.44
N GLN A 102 20.81 5.48 -9.28
CA GLN A 102 20.28 4.17 -9.69
C GLN A 102 18.96 3.83 -8.98
N ARG A 103 18.86 4.08 -7.68
CA ARG A 103 17.63 3.85 -6.89
C ARG A 103 16.50 4.79 -7.33
N GLN A 104 16.80 6.05 -7.64
CA GLN A 104 15.83 7.01 -8.15
C GLN A 104 15.25 6.55 -9.50
N GLN A 105 16.10 6.15 -10.45
CA GLN A 105 15.65 5.58 -11.72
C GLN A 105 14.76 4.35 -11.52
N LEU A 106 15.10 3.49 -10.55
CA LEU A 106 14.26 2.35 -10.17
C LEU A 106 12.88 2.78 -9.63
N MET A 107 12.83 3.81 -8.79
CA MET A 107 11.54 4.31 -8.26
C MET A 107 10.69 4.97 -9.35
N GLU A 108 11.32 5.67 -10.29
CA GLU A 108 10.64 6.26 -11.45
C GLU A 108 10.05 5.18 -12.37
N THR A 109 10.84 4.16 -12.71
CA THR A 109 10.36 3.02 -13.51
C THR A 109 9.23 2.26 -12.81
N LEU A 110 9.31 2.07 -11.50
CA LEU A 110 8.20 1.51 -10.72
C LEU A 110 6.96 2.40 -10.79
N GLY A 111 7.15 3.73 -10.79
CA GLY A 111 6.10 4.72 -10.99
C GLY A 111 5.45 4.64 -12.38
N THR A 112 6.22 4.48 -13.45
CA THR A 112 5.69 4.35 -14.82
C THR A 112 4.89 3.07 -15.00
N VAL A 113 5.40 1.95 -14.51
CA VAL A 113 4.67 0.66 -14.50
C VAL A 113 3.36 0.79 -13.74
N ARG A 114 3.38 1.44 -12.57
CA ARG A 114 2.18 1.65 -11.75
C ARG A 114 1.15 2.55 -12.43
N LYS A 115 1.57 3.59 -13.16
CA LYS A 115 0.68 4.44 -13.96
C LYS A 115 0.05 3.67 -15.12
N ARG A 116 0.82 2.79 -15.79
CA ARG A 116 0.37 2.03 -16.96
C ARG A 116 -0.59 0.89 -16.61
N PHE A 117 -0.21 0.03 -15.66
CA PHE A 117 -0.97 -1.18 -15.35
C PHE A 117 -1.94 -0.96 -14.18
N GLY A 118 -1.64 0.00 -13.30
CA GLY A 118 -2.47 0.30 -12.14
C GLY A 118 -1.85 -0.14 -10.82
N ASN A 119 -2.48 0.28 -9.73
CA ASN A 119 -1.89 0.25 -8.38
C ASN A 119 -1.65 -1.13 -7.79
N HIS A 120 -2.32 -2.17 -8.30
CA HIS A 120 -2.32 -3.50 -7.69
C HIS A 120 -1.37 -4.48 -8.40
N TYR A 121 -0.85 -4.12 -9.58
CA TYR A 121 -0.06 -5.03 -10.42
C TYR A 121 1.37 -5.24 -9.92
N LEU A 122 2.02 -4.18 -9.42
CA LEU A 122 3.39 -4.25 -8.89
C LEU A 122 3.47 -3.66 -7.48
N GLN A 123 3.87 -4.51 -6.53
CA GLN A 123 4.03 -4.17 -5.12
C GLN A 123 5.34 -4.78 -4.60
N VAL A 124 6.00 -4.04 -3.72
CA VAL A 124 7.21 -4.52 -3.03
C VAL A 124 6.78 -5.15 -1.70
N GLY A 125 7.20 -6.39 -1.49
CA GLY A 125 6.91 -7.19 -0.29
C GLY A 125 5.65 -8.05 -0.41
N TYR A 126 5.18 -8.60 0.72
CA TYR A 126 4.02 -9.47 0.79
C TYR A 126 2.71 -8.79 0.39
N HIS A 127 2.02 -9.39 -0.58
CA HIS A 127 0.67 -9.05 -0.99
C HIS A 127 -0.22 -10.30 -0.92
N SER A 128 -1.36 -10.20 -0.24
CA SER A 128 -2.38 -11.26 -0.28
C SER A 128 -3.23 -11.10 -1.54
N ARG A 129 -3.46 -12.20 -2.26
CA ARG A 129 -4.29 -12.24 -3.48
C ARG A 129 -5.76 -11.89 -3.19
N ASN A 130 -6.28 -12.29 -2.03
CA ASN A 130 -7.64 -12.04 -1.55
C ASN A 130 -7.61 -11.43 -0.15
N PRO A 131 -7.28 -10.13 -0.03
CA PRO A 131 -7.21 -9.50 1.28
C PRO A 131 -8.61 -9.38 1.89
N SER A 132 -8.76 -9.83 3.13
CA SER A 132 -10.01 -9.75 3.90
C SER A 132 -10.51 -8.32 4.15
N TRP A 133 -9.63 -7.33 3.99
CA TRP A 133 -9.91 -5.90 4.12
C TRP A 133 -10.37 -5.23 2.82
N GLN A 134 -10.50 -5.96 1.70
CA GLN A 134 -11.21 -5.45 0.53
C GLN A 134 -12.68 -5.21 0.87
N MET A 135 -13.28 -4.21 0.21
CA MET A 135 -14.70 -3.93 0.35
C MET A 135 -15.50 -5.19 0.01
N LYS A 136 -16.29 -5.69 0.97
CA LYS A 136 -17.20 -6.82 0.74
C LYS A 136 -18.35 -6.34 -0.14
N GLN A 137 -18.35 -6.75 -1.40
CA GLN A 137 -19.36 -6.38 -2.40
C GLN A 137 -20.42 -7.48 -2.57
N CYS A 138 -20.77 -8.21 -1.51
CA CYS A 138 -21.68 -9.36 -1.59
C CYS A 138 -23.11 -9.00 -2.00
N HIS A 139 -23.52 -7.73 -1.81
CA HIS A 139 -24.84 -7.22 -2.18
C HIS A 139 -24.79 -6.21 -3.34
N ARG A 140 -23.72 -6.22 -4.14
CA ARG A 140 -23.63 -5.36 -5.32
C ARG A 140 -24.54 -5.93 -6.43
N SER A 141 -25.26 -5.07 -7.13
CA SER A 141 -25.89 -5.46 -8.39
C SER A 141 -24.83 -5.94 -9.39
N LYS A 142 -25.24 -6.82 -10.31
CA LYS A 142 -24.38 -7.32 -11.38
C LYS A 142 -23.95 -6.17 -12.29
N ASN A 143 -22.70 -6.18 -12.73
CA ASN A 143 -22.12 -5.18 -13.61
C ASN A 143 -22.49 -5.44 -15.08
N TYR A 144 -23.77 -5.28 -15.41
CA TYR A 144 -24.32 -5.62 -16.74
C TYR A 144 -23.60 -4.94 -17.92
N LEU A 145 -23.09 -3.72 -17.73
CA LEU A 145 -22.46 -2.95 -18.83
C LEU A 145 -20.94 -3.11 -18.91
N THR A 146 -20.29 -3.59 -17.85
CA THR A 146 -18.82 -3.55 -17.74
C THR A 146 -18.19 -4.93 -17.60
N ARG A 147 -18.98 -5.98 -17.41
CA ARG A 147 -18.47 -7.35 -17.28
C ARG A 147 -19.36 -8.34 -18.01
N TRP A 148 -18.84 -8.89 -19.10
CA TRP A 148 -19.52 -9.88 -19.94
C TRP A 148 -20.06 -11.07 -19.12
N ASN A 149 -19.28 -11.55 -18.16
CA ASN A 149 -19.65 -12.68 -17.29
C ASN A 149 -20.78 -12.35 -16.28
N GLU A 150 -21.17 -11.07 -16.13
CA GLU A 150 -22.24 -10.64 -15.23
C GLU A 150 -23.48 -10.16 -16.01
N MET A 151 -23.51 -10.32 -17.34
CA MET A 151 -24.67 -9.99 -18.17
C MET A 151 -25.86 -10.91 -17.87
N LEU A 152 -27.08 -10.42 -18.14
CA LEU A 152 -28.25 -11.29 -18.17
C LEU A 152 -28.09 -12.29 -19.31
N THR A 153 -28.17 -13.57 -18.98
CA THR A 153 -28.34 -14.66 -19.94
C THR A 153 -29.82 -15.00 -19.99
N ILE A 154 -30.36 -15.18 -21.19
CA ILE A 154 -31.70 -15.72 -21.39
C ILE A 154 -31.55 -17.25 -21.31
N GLU A 155 -32.39 -17.90 -20.52
CA GLU A 155 -32.47 -19.37 -20.53
C GLU A 155 -33.35 -19.78 -21.72
N ASP A 156 -32.77 -20.48 -22.70
CA ASP A 156 -33.43 -20.90 -23.95
C ASP A 156 -34.63 -21.84 -23.75
N ALA A 157 -34.91 -22.26 -22.51
CA ALA A 157 -36.00 -23.18 -22.18
C ALA A 157 -37.41 -22.58 -22.38
N TYR A 158 -37.56 -21.26 -22.56
CA TYR A 158 -38.87 -20.60 -22.59
C TYR A 158 -39.18 -19.75 -23.83
N THR A 159 -38.34 -19.79 -24.88
CA THR A 159 -38.67 -19.10 -26.13
C THR A 159 -39.31 -20.08 -27.12
N PRO A 160 -40.64 -20.08 -27.32
CA PRO A 160 -41.21 -20.75 -28.48
C PRO A 160 -40.78 -19.94 -29.70
N VAL A 161 -39.65 -20.32 -30.30
CA VAL A 161 -39.23 -19.79 -31.58
C VAL A 161 -40.27 -20.25 -32.59
N THR A 162 -41.19 -19.35 -32.95
CA THR A 162 -42.06 -19.53 -34.11
C THR A 162 -41.16 -19.60 -35.34
N GLN A 163 -40.88 -20.82 -35.78
CA GLN A 163 -40.30 -21.10 -37.09
C GLN A 163 -41.35 -20.74 -38.13
N ASN A 164 -41.31 -19.52 -38.66
CA ASN A 164 -42.06 -19.18 -39.85
C ASN A 164 -41.28 -19.67 -41.08
N THR A 165 -41.86 -20.64 -41.77
CA THR A 165 -41.55 -21.11 -43.13
C THR A 165 -41.66 -20.00 -44.17
#